data_AF-A0A433QCJ3-F1
#
_entry.id   AF-A0A433QCJ3-F1
#
_cell.length_a   1.000
_cell.length_b   1.000
_cell.length_c   1.000
_cell.angle_alpha   90.00
_cell.angle_beta   90.00
_cell.angle_gamma   90.00
#
_symmetry.space_group_name_H-M   'P 1'
#
loop_
_entity.id
_entity.type
_entity.pdbx_description
1 polymer ?
#
loop_
_entity_poly.entity_id
_entity_poly.type
_entity_poly.pdbx_seq_one_letter_code
_entity_poly.pdbx_strand_id
1 'polypeptide(L)'
;MTLFHLLVALALLATITTATSAVARPKYAGQTAALKDGSNFCFFLPPSPGGDIAASEDVAVAFCTSQLAEAPGSKIFPQWFIRSAHFVAGPGYVQVTGKLNITAYKLSPKDQGGQYDVKAPVGAVCAGYMTFINLIEPAEGNYCIRCCNEDGCGRGR
;
A
#
# COMPACT_ATOMS: atom_id res chain seq x y z
N MET A 1 -13.82 -45.55 68.71
CA MET A 1 -13.48 -46.57 67.70
C MET A 1 -13.84 -46.00 66.35
N THR A 2 -12.80 -45.72 65.53
CA THR A 2 -12.75 -45.82 64.05
C THR A 2 -13.89 -45.13 63.26
N LEU A 3 -13.63 -44.30 62.24
CA LEU A 3 -12.78 -44.61 61.10
C LEU A 3 -12.61 -43.33 60.25
N PHE A 4 -11.37 -43.09 59.80
CA PHE A 4 -11.02 -42.26 58.63
C PHE A 4 -11.93 -42.55 57.43
N HIS A 5 -12.07 -41.61 56.46
CA HIS A 5 -12.14 -41.75 54.98
C HIS A 5 -12.38 -40.32 54.42
N LEU A 6 -11.33 -39.54 54.12
CA LEU A 6 -10.74 -39.30 52.78
C LEU A 6 -11.78 -38.96 51.68
N LEU A 7 -11.63 -37.78 51.04
CA LEU A 7 -11.52 -37.54 49.57
C LEU A 7 -12.00 -36.11 49.20
N VAL A 8 -11.05 -35.20 48.90
CA VAL A 8 -10.64 -34.70 47.57
C VAL A 8 -11.13 -33.27 47.34
N ALA A 9 -10.24 -32.31 47.59
CA ALA A 9 -10.37 -30.95 47.09
C ALA A 9 -10.06 -30.95 45.59
N LEU A 10 -11.10 -30.78 44.77
CA LEU A 10 -10.95 -30.65 43.32
C LEU A 10 -10.56 -29.20 42.99
N ALA A 11 -9.26 -28.89 43.03
CA ALA A 11 -8.76 -27.62 42.51
C ALA A 11 -8.83 -27.68 40.97
N LEU A 12 -9.83 -27.02 40.37
CA LEU A 12 -9.83 -26.75 38.93
C LEU A 12 -8.70 -25.77 38.62
N LEU A 13 -7.54 -26.28 38.20
CA LEU A 13 -6.55 -25.47 37.50
C LEU A 13 -7.12 -25.16 36.11
N ALA A 14 -7.75 -23.99 35.96
CA ALA A 14 -8.04 -23.42 34.65
C ALA A 14 -6.70 -23.04 34.00
N THR A 15 -6.21 -23.89 33.11
CA THR A 15 -5.05 -23.60 32.27
C THR A 15 -5.43 -22.50 31.29
N ILE A 16 -5.04 -21.26 31.60
CA ILE A 16 -5.16 -20.13 30.67
C ILE A 16 -4.13 -20.37 29.56
N THR A 17 -4.53 -21.04 28.49
CA THR A 17 -3.76 -21.09 27.25
C THR A 17 -3.83 -19.72 26.60
N THR A 18 -2.80 -18.90 26.80
CA THR A 18 -2.60 -17.68 26.02
C THR A 18 -2.34 -18.10 24.58
N ALA A 19 -3.37 -18.07 23.74
CA ALA A 19 -3.21 -18.21 22.30
C ALA A 19 -2.42 -16.99 21.80
N THR A 20 -1.11 -17.15 21.63
CA THR A 20 -0.29 -16.18 20.92
C THR A 20 -0.70 -16.24 19.45
N SER A 21 -1.56 -15.31 19.02
CA SER A 21 -1.80 -15.09 17.59
C SER A 21 -0.46 -14.71 16.96
N ALA A 22 0.09 -15.58 16.12
CA ALA A 22 1.19 -15.22 15.26
C ALA A 22 0.67 -14.14 14.29
N VAL A 23 1.03 -12.87 14.54
CA VAL A 23 0.80 -11.80 13.58
C VAL A 23 1.63 -12.15 12.34
N ALA A 24 0.97 -12.62 11.29
CA ALA A 24 1.59 -12.83 10.00
C ALA A 24 2.23 -11.50 9.58
N ARG A 25 3.57 -11.46 9.49
CA ARG A 25 4.25 -10.31 8.89
C ARG A 25 3.87 -10.30 7.41
N PRO A 26 3.31 -9.20 6.87
CA PRO A 26 3.00 -9.15 5.45
C PRO A 26 4.30 -9.40 4.69
N LYS A 27 4.28 -10.41 3.83
CA LYS A 27 5.45 -10.93 3.09
C LYS A 27 6.07 -9.87 2.15
N TYR A 28 5.44 -8.71 2.04
CA TYR A 28 5.74 -7.61 1.13
C TYR A 28 5.32 -6.25 1.75
N ALA A 29 5.94 -5.83 2.85
CA ALA A 29 5.65 -4.52 3.45
C ALA A 29 5.84 -3.40 2.42
N GLY A 30 4.83 -2.53 2.27
CA GLY A 30 4.86 -1.44 1.30
C GLY A 30 4.56 -1.84 -0.14
N GLN A 31 4.13 -3.07 -0.43
CA GLN A 31 3.75 -3.50 -1.79
C GLN A 31 2.24 -3.43 -2.08
N THR A 32 1.52 -2.54 -1.41
CA THR A 32 0.07 -2.41 -1.62
C THR A 32 -0.31 -0.95 -1.81
N ALA A 33 -0.79 -0.61 -3.01
CA ALA A 33 -1.53 0.62 -3.25
C ALA A 33 -2.98 0.46 -2.76
N ALA A 34 -3.63 1.57 -2.44
CA ALA A 34 -5.03 1.58 -2.03
C ALA A 34 -5.64 2.93 -2.41
N LEU A 35 -6.83 2.92 -3.04
CA LEU A 35 -7.53 4.14 -3.44
C LEU A 35 -8.93 4.14 -2.80
N LYS A 36 -9.16 5.05 -1.84
CA LYS A 36 -10.48 5.24 -1.22
C LYS A 36 -11.19 6.46 -1.80
N ASP A 37 -10.48 7.59 -1.83
CA ASP A 37 -10.97 8.86 -2.35
C ASP A 37 -9.78 9.79 -2.68
N GLY A 38 -10.05 11.05 -3.04
CA GLY A 38 -9.02 12.03 -3.42
C GLY A 38 -8.15 12.55 -2.26
N SER A 39 -8.48 12.22 -1.01
CA SER A 39 -7.70 12.57 0.19
C SER A 39 -7.07 11.35 0.87
N ASN A 40 -7.56 10.14 0.57
CA ASN A 40 -7.14 8.87 1.17
C ASN A 40 -6.72 7.90 0.07
N PHE A 41 -5.45 7.95 -0.32
CA PHE A 41 -4.92 7.10 -1.37
C PHE A 41 -3.43 6.83 -1.22
N CYS A 42 -2.96 5.79 -1.89
CA CYS A 42 -1.57 5.40 -1.99
C CYS A 42 -1.17 5.13 -3.43
N PHE A 43 0.08 5.41 -3.77
CA PHE A 43 0.69 4.98 -5.02
C PHE A 43 2.19 4.70 -4.84
N PHE A 44 2.82 4.06 -5.82
CA PHE A 44 4.19 3.61 -5.77
C PHE A 44 5.20 4.71 -6.18
N LEU A 45 6.31 4.76 -5.47
CA LEU A 45 7.43 5.65 -5.73
C LEU A 45 8.75 4.89 -5.56
N PRO A 46 9.86 5.46 -6.08
CA PRO A 46 11.19 4.94 -5.77
C PRO A 46 11.39 4.82 -4.26
N PRO A 47 12.10 3.79 -3.77
CA PRO A 47 12.26 3.55 -2.33
C PRO A 47 13.02 4.66 -1.60
N SER A 48 13.79 5.47 -2.34
CA SER A 48 14.58 6.59 -1.82
C SER A 48 14.30 7.88 -2.61
N PRO A 49 14.39 9.06 -1.96
CA PRO A 49 14.24 10.34 -2.64
C PRO A 49 15.19 10.51 -3.82
N GLY A 50 14.67 11.03 -4.94
CA GLY A 50 15.44 11.27 -6.16
C GLY A 50 15.81 10.03 -6.96
N GLY A 51 15.23 8.87 -6.64
CA GLY A 51 15.29 7.71 -7.53
C GLY A 51 14.60 8.01 -8.86
N ASP A 52 15.14 7.43 -9.93
CA ASP A 52 14.53 7.45 -11.26
C ASP A 52 13.34 6.49 -11.31
N ILE A 53 12.23 6.90 -11.92
CA ILE A 53 10.98 6.13 -11.92
C ILE A 53 11.18 4.79 -12.64
N ALA A 54 11.68 4.81 -13.87
CA ALA A 54 11.87 3.60 -14.67
C ALA A 54 12.94 2.68 -14.07
N ALA A 55 14.04 3.22 -13.55
CA ALA A 55 15.10 2.42 -12.94
C ALA A 55 14.69 1.76 -11.61
N SER A 56 13.58 2.19 -11.00
CA SER A 56 13.11 1.66 -9.71
C SER A 56 11.90 0.74 -9.82
N GLU A 57 11.53 0.32 -11.04
CA GLU A 57 10.35 -0.52 -11.32
C GLU A 57 10.27 -1.74 -10.40
N ASP A 58 11.39 -2.44 -10.21
CA ASP A 58 11.45 -3.68 -9.40
C ASP A 58 11.40 -3.47 -7.89
N VAL A 59 11.68 -2.25 -7.41
CA VAL A 59 11.95 -1.96 -5.99
C VAL A 59 11.11 -0.81 -5.44
N ALA A 60 10.17 -0.29 -6.22
CA ALA A 60 9.27 0.75 -5.77
C ALA A 60 8.45 0.31 -4.55
N VAL A 61 8.02 1.27 -3.75
CA VAL A 61 7.21 1.02 -2.55
C VAL A 61 6.05 2.01 -2.50
N ALA A 62 4.94 1.61 -1.90
CA ALA A 62 3.75 2.42 -1.74
C ALA A 62 3.98 3.55 -0.73
N PHE A 63 3.54 4.74 -1.10
CA PHE A 63 3.40 5.90 -0.24
C PHE A 63 1.93 6.30 -0.20
N CYS A 64 1.45 6.78 0.94
CA CYS A 64 0.07 7.13 1.18
C CYS A 64 -0.08 8.56 1.71
N THR A 65 -1.27 9.15 1.53
CA THR A 65 -1.63 10.44 2.13
C THR A 65 -1.75 10.39 3.64
N SER A 66 -2.10 9.22 4.18
CA SER A 66 -2.17 8.88 5.60
C SER A 66 -1.93 7.38 5.77
N GLN A 67 -1.78 6.89 7.01
CA GLN A 67 -1.68 5.45 7.22
C GLN A 67 -3.01 4.77 6.90
N LEU A 68 -3.02 3.92 5.87
CA LEU A 68 -4.18 3.11 5.51
C LEU A 68 -3.99 1.66 5.97
N ALA A 69 -5.06 1.05 6.49
CA ALA A 69 -5.04 -0.35 6.96
C ALA A 69 -4.87 -1.33 5.79
N GLU A 70 -5.39 -0.95 4.62
CA GLU A 70 -5.35 -1.71 3.38
C GLU A 70 -3.96 -1.71 2.73
N ALA A 71 -3.10 -0.77 3.11
CA ALA A 71 -1.74 -0.61 2.60
C ALA A 71 -0.70 -0.75 3.72
N PRO A 72 -0.54 -1.93 4.33
CA PRO A 72 0.37 -2.13 5.45
C PRO A 72 1.84 -1.95 5.03
N GLY A 73 2.62 -1.27 5.88
CA GLY A 73 4.04 -1.01 5.61
C GLY A 73 4.30 0.04 4.53
N SER A 74 3.25 0.71 4.04
CA SER A 74 3.39 1.91 3.20
C SER A 74 4.11 3.04 3.95
N LYS A 75 4.77 3.90 3.19
CA LYS A 75 5.32 5.16 3.69
C LYS A 75 4.27 6.26 3.62
N ILE A 76 4.55 7.41 4.23
CA ILE A 76 3.71 8.61 4.07
C ILE A 76 4.36 9.53 3.05
N PHE A 77 3.55 10.11 2.15
CA PHE A 77 4.04 11.11 1.21
C PHE A 77 4.76 12.24 1.95
N PRO A 78 5.89 12.75 1.41
CA PRO A 78 6.49 13.95 1.95
C PRO A 78 5.49 15.10 2.01
N GLN A 79 5.65 15.98 2.98
CA GLN A 79 4.80 17.15 3.09
C GLN A 79 4.81 17.95 1.77
N TRP A 80 3.62 18.37 1.32
CA TRP A 80 3.42 19.11 0.07
C TRP A 80 3.77 18.36 -1.21
N PHE A 81 4.05 17.06 -1.16
CA PHE A 81 4.36 16.28 -2.36
C PHE A 81 3.17 16.19 -3.33
N ILE A 82 1.96 15.97 -2.81
CA ILE A 82 0.73 16.01 -3.61
C ILE A 82 0.25 17.47 -3.70
N ARG A 83 0.17 18.02 -4.91
CA ARG A 83 -0.33 19.38 -5.17
C ARG A 83 -1.82 19.40 -5.47
N SER A 84 -2.30 18.41 -6.21
CA SER A 84 -3.72 18.20 -6.49
C SER A 84 -4.00 16.72 -6.64
N ALA A 85 -5.24 16.33 -6.35
CA ALA A 85 -5.73 14.97 -6.51
C ALA A 85 -7.18 15.02 -7.02
N HIS A 86 -7.45 14.28 -8.09
CA HIS A 86 -8.77 14.13 -8.69
C HIS A 86 -9.12 12.64 -8.71
N PHE A 87 -10.11 12.28 -7.90
CA PHE A 87 -10.59 10.91 -7.76
C PHE A 87 -11.78 10.64 -8.67
N VAL A 88 -11.78 9.51 -9.36
CA VAL A 88 -12.89 9.02 -10.18
C VAL A 88 -13.14 7.55 -9.86
N ALA A 89 -14.41 7.20 -9.68
CA ALA A 89 -14.88 5.82 -9.67
C ALA A 89 -15.73 5.58 -10.91
N GLY A 90 -15.39 4.56 -11.69
CA GLY A 90 -16.14 4.15 -12.87
C GLY A 90 -16.44 2.65 -12.85
N PRO A 91 -17.12 2.12 -13.87
CA PRO A 91 -17.37 0.69 -13.99
C PRO A 91 -16.05 -0.08 -14.01
N GLY A 92 -15.81 -0.90 -12.99
CA GLY A 92 -14.63 -1.76 -12.92
C GLY A 92 -13.32 -1.08 -12.56
N TYR A 93 -13.30 0.22 -12.22
CA TYR A 93 -12.08 0.89 -11.79
C TYR A 93 -12.28 2.04 -10.82
N VAL A 94 -11.23 2.35 -10.07
CA VAL A 94 -11.04 3.64 -9.38
C VAL A 94 -9.70 4.23 -9.77
N GLN A 95 -9.62 5.56 -9.74
CA GLN A 95 -8.47 6.30 -10.22
C GLN A 95 -8.22 7.55 -9.40
N VAL A 96 -6.95 7.88 -9.19
CA VAL A 96 -6.50 9.21 -8.77
C VAL A 96 -5.50 9.74 -9.78
N THR A 97 -5.75 10.95 -10.27
CA THR A 97 -4.82 11.73 -11.11
C THR A 97 -4.49 13.03 -10.43
N GLY A 98 -3.37 13.66 -10.77
CA GLY A 98 -3.07 14.96 -10.20
C GLY A 98 -1.68 15.50 -10.50
N LYS A 99 -1.31 16.51 -9.72
CA LYS A 99 0.00 17.18 -9.82
C LYS A 99 0.88 16.89 -8.62
N LEU A 100 2.19 16.79 -8.89
CA LEU A 100 3.23 16.57 -7.91
C LEU A 100 4.07 17.83 -7.67
N ASN A 101 4.56 17.97 -6.44
CA ASN A 101 5.69 18.79 -6.11
C ASN A 101 6.96 17.93 -6.13
N ILE A 102 7.55 17.75 -7.31
CA ILE A 102 8.66 16.80 -7.51
C ILE A 102 9.87 17.06 -6.58
N THR A 103 10.10 18.32 -6.19
CA THR A 103 11.20 18.70 -5.30
C THR A 103 11.02 18.17 -3.87
N ALA A 104 9.78 17.97 -3.40
CA ALA A 104 9.51 17.43 -2.07
C ALA A 104 9.98 15.98 -1.90
N TYR A 105 10.15 15.24 -3.01
CA TYR A 105 10.76 13.91 -3.03
C TYR A 105 12.05 13.86 -3.86
N LYS A 106 12.64 15.02 -4.16
CA LYS A 106 13.88 15.18 -4.93
C LYS A 106 13.87 14.52 -6.33
N LEU A 107 12.70 14.30 -6.91
CA LEU A 107 12.60 13.72 -8.25
C LEU A 107 13.20 14.68 -9.29
N SER A 108 13.88 14.12 -10.28
CA SER A 108 14.55 14.90 -11.33
C SER A 108 13.53 15.41 -12.35
N PRO A 109 13.54 16.70 -12.74
CA PRO A 109 12.72 17.19 -13.85
C PRO A 109 13.18 16.65 -15.22
N LYS A 110 14.32 15.95 -15.28
CA LYS A 110 14.82 15.28 -16.49
C LYS A 110 14.32 13.84 -16.61
N ASP A 111 13.79 13.28 -15.53
CA ASP A 111 13.18 11.95 -15.52
C ASP A 111 11.85 12.01 -16.30
N GLN A 112 11.77 11.25 -17.39
CA GLN A 112 10.61 11.19 -18.28
C GLN A 112 9.47 10.36 -17.68
N GLY A 113 9.69 9.77 -16.51
CA GLY A 113 8.73 8.95 -15.81
C GLY A 113 8.82 7.48 -16.17
N GLY A 114 7.78 6.76 -15.77
CA GLY A 114 7.68 5.33 -15.93
C GLY A 114 6.35 4.80 -15.43
N GLN A 115 6.21 3.49 -15.46
CA GLN A 115 5.02 2.77 -15.04
C GLN A 115 5.39 1.75 -13.98
N TYR A 116 4.63 1.71 -12.88
CA TYR A 116 4.57 0.55 -12.00
C TYR A 116 3.25 -0.18 -12.24
N ASP A 117 3.27 -1.50 -12.22
CA ASP A 117 2.09 -2.34 -12.35
C ASP A 117 2.27 -3.67 -11.58
N VAL A 118 1.36 -4.61 -11.80
CA VAL A 118 1.40 -5.93 -11.14
C VAL A 118 2.64 -6.78 -11.47
N LYS A 119 3.40 -6.43 -12.51
CA LYS A 119 4.64 -7.13 -12.89
C LYS A 119 5.82 -6.59 -12.11
N ALA A 120 5.88 -5.27 -11.93
CA ALA A 120 6.97 -4.60 -11.24
C ALA A 120 6.46 -3.35 -10.48
N PRO A 121 6.65 -3.31 -9.15
CA PRO A 121 7.54 -4.18 -8.38
C PRO A 121 6.91 -5.54 -8.03
N VAL A 122 7.74 -6.56 -7.81
CA VAL A 122 7.27 -7.92 -7.57
C VAL A 122 6.41 -7.98 -6.30
N GLY A 123 5.21 -8.55 -6.44
CA GLY A 123 4.23 -8.67 -5.35
C GLY A 123 3.41 -7.40 -5.13
N ALA A 124 3.55 -6.38 -5.97
CA ALA A 124 2.71 -5.20 -5.93
C ALA A 124 1.25 -5.54 -6.25
N VAL A 125 0.35 -5.01 -5.45
CA VAL A 125 -1.10 -5.13 -5.64
C VAL A 125 -1.77 -3.79 -5.38
N CYS A 126 -3.01 -3.66 -5.86
CA CYS A 126 -3.91 -2.63 -5.37
C CYS A 126 -5.03 -3.29 -4.55
N ALA A 127 -5.23 -2.81 -3.32
CA ALA A 127 -6.15 -3.40 -2.37
C ALA A 127 -7.58 -3.47 -2.92
N GLY A 128 -8.10 -4.69 -3.07
CA GLY A 128 -9.45 -4.95 -3.57
C GLY A 128 -9.60 -4.96 -5.09
N TYR A 129 -8.49 -4.91 -5.84
CA TYR A 129 -8.50 -4.89 -7.30
C TYR A 129 -7.60 -5.97 -7.90
N MET A 130 -7.91 -6.43 -9.11
CA MET A 130 -7.17 -7.50 -9.80
C MET A 130 -5.83 -7.00 -10.35
N THR A 131 -5.82 -5.78 -10.88
CA THR A 131 -4.64 -5.17 -11.48
C THR A 131 -4.59 -3.69 -11.17
N PHE A 132 -3.45 -3.07 -11.43
CA PHE A 132 -3.30 -1.64 -11.34
C PHE A 132 -2.25 -1.16 -12.34
N ILE A 133 -2.27 0.14 -12.58
CA ILE A 133 -1.19 0.86 -13.22
C ILE A 133 -0.92 2.12 -12.43
N ASN A 134 0.34 2.52 -12.36
CA ASN A 134 0.77 3.74 -11.75
C ASN A 134 1.77 4.45 -12.66
N LEU A 135 1.36 5.57 -13.25
CA LEU A 135 2.24 6.46 -14.01
C LEU A 135 2.72 7.58 -13.10
N ILE A 136 4.04 7.80 -13.08
CA ILE A 136 4.66 8.98 -12.48
C ILE A 136 5.46 9.65 -13.58
N GLU A 137 5.19 10.93 -13.84
CA GLU A 137 5.79 11.70 -14.93
C GLU A 137 6.43 12.97 -14.33
N PRO A 138 7.67 12.89 -13.78
CA PRO A 138 8.29 13.99 -13.06
C PRO A 138 8.54 15.23 -13.91
N ALA A 139 8.89 15.07 -15.20
CA ALA A 139 9.12 16.18 -16.12
C ALA A 139 7.90 17.11 -16.25
N GLU A 140 6.69 16.56 -16.28
CA GLU A 140 5.42 17.29 -16.36
C GLU A 140 4.77 17.54 -14.97
N GLY A 141 5.34 16.93 -13.94
CA GLY A 141 4.80 16.91 -12.58
C GLY A 141 3.44 16.23 -12.49
N ASN A 142 3.16 15.24 -13.33
CA ASN A 142 1.91 14.48 -13.32
C ASN A 142 2.05 13.15 -12.58
N TYR A 143 0.92 12.65 -12.10
CA TYR A 143 0.79 11.25 -11.72
C TYR A 143 -0.61 10.72 -12.04
N CYS A 144 -0.69 9.40 -12.23
CA CYS A 144 -1.92 8.64 -12.30
C CYS A 144 -1.73 7.31 -11.58
N ILE A 145 -2.69 6.93 -10.74
CA ILE A 145 -2.83 5.58 -10.18
C ILE A 145 -4.24 5.12 -10.48
N ARG A 146 -4.39 3.94 -11.08
CA ARG A 146 -5.68 3.34 -11.40
C ARG A 146 -5.67 1.88 -10.99
N CYS A 147 -6.71 1.46 -10.28
CA CYS A 147 -6.93 0.08 -9.88
C CYS A 147 -8.14 -0.47 -10.62
N CYS A 148 -8.01 -1.65 -11.21
CA CYS A 148 -8.99 -2.23 -12.14
C CYS A 148 -9.39 -3.66 -11.73
N ASN A 149 -10.64 -4.03 -12.01
CA ASN A 149 -11.24 -5.35 -11.76
C ASN A 149 -11.36 -6.21 -13.03
N GLU A 150 -10.55 -5.94 -14.04
CA GLU A 150 -10.53 -6.66 -15.31
C GLU A 150 -9.08 -6.96 -15.75
N ASP A 151 -8.92 -7.87 -16.70
CA ASP A 151 -7.61 -8.21 -17.27
C ASP A 151 -7.12 -7.07 -18.16
N GLY A 152 -6.26 -6.22 -17.58
CA GLY A 152 -5.73 -5.01 -18.21
C GLY A 152 -6.30 -3.74 -17.57
N CYS A 153 -5.46 -2.71 -17.43
CA CYS A 153 -5.86 -1.45 -16.83
C CYS A 153 -5.44 -0.32 -17.78
N GLY A 154 -6.42 0.40 -18.34
CA GLY A 154 -6.17 1.50 -19.26
C GLY A 154 -5.42 2.64 -18.58
N ARG A 155 -4.50 3.31 -19.30
CA ARG A 155 -3.58 4.34 -18.76
C ARG A 155 -4.23 5.53 -18.04
N GLY A 156 -5.51 5.79 -18.31
CA GLY A 156 -6.33 6.66 -17.45
C GLY A 156 -5.74 8.04 -17.23
N ARG A 157 -5.06 8.62 -18.24
CA ARG A 157 -4.47 9.95 -18.16
C ARG A 157 -5.53 11.03 -17.98
#